data_AF-A0A126Z0E2-F1
#
_entry.id   AF-A0A126Z0E2-F1
#
_cell.length_a   1.000
_cell.length_b   1.000
_cell.length_c   1.000
_cell.angle_alpha   90.00
_cell.angle_beta   90.00
_cell.angle_gamma   90.00
#
_symmetry.space_group_name_H-M   'P 1'
#
loop_
_entity.id
_entity.type
_entity.pdbx_description
1 polymer ?
#
loop_
_entity_poly.entity_id
_entity_poly.type
_entity_poly.pdbx_seq_one_letter_code
_entity_poly.pdbx_strand_id
1 'polypeptide(L)'
;MILDDVVAAPPALQHALASATVGGELCTWVYLTVQGDRAKSDHWLDDRREKLRSSLWAVGAPEADVLAIDDALARPLDAVGRINVYLLARHGVVVLDEVLPGARHGRERQGTGFVADVVPVLQHLAVTPGRGDVAPRDDRPFAESGVQAAVAALRTGRMSTLVLDPDGFGEQSLSCLAGAPWVALSGTNAEPRDATPVVTAAATASALVRAALQTGVEVAFAPAAALPGGSPVAYLTT
;
A
#
# COMPACT_ATOMS: atom_id res chain seq x y z
N MET A 1 -24.31 -6.07 6.88
CA MET A 1 -23.59 -4.81 6.60
C MET A 1 -22.93 -5.04 5.26
N ILE A 2 -23.35 -4.33 4.23
CA ILE A 2 -23.00 -4.64 2.84
C ILE A 2 -21.67 -3.96 2.54
N LEU A 3 -20.65 -4.75 2.17
CA LEU A 3 -19.40 -4.24 1.62
C LEU A 3 -19.58 -4.13 0.10
N ASP A 4 -20.04 -2.98 -0.38
CA ASP A 4 -20.35 -2.77 -1.80
C ASP A 4 -19.09 -2.64 -2.69
N ASP A 5 -17.88 -2.54 -2.11
CA ASP A 5 -16.63 -2.18 -2.82
C ASP A 5 -15.47 -3.17 -2.59
N VAL A 6 -15.71 -4.48 -2.67
CA VAL A 6 -14.60 -5.46 -2.71
C VAL A 6 -14.17 -5.67 -4.16
N VAL A 7 -13.26 -4.84 -4.66
CA VAL A 7 -12.57 -5.11 -5.93
C VAL A 7 -11.16 -5.64 -5.62
N ALA A 8 -10.95 -6.92 -5.92
CA ALA A 8 -9.63 -7.53 -5.82
C ALA A 8 -8.73 -6.98 -6.94
N ALA A 9 -7.53 -6.51 -6.57
CA ALA A 9 -6.52 -6.13 -7.55
C ALA A 9 -6.21 -7.30 -8.51
N PRO A 10 -5.88 -7.05 -9.80
CA PRO A 10 -5.55 -8.10 -10.75
C PRO A 10 -4.42 -9.02 -10.22
N PRO A 11 -4.48 -10.35 -10.39
CA PRO A 11 -3.50 -11.28 -9.83
C PRO A 11 -2.04 -10.95 -10.20
N ALA A 12 -1.79 -10.48 -11.43
CA ALA A 12 -0.45 -10.07 -11.87
C ALA A 12 0.08 -8.88 -11.06
N LEU A 13 -0.79 -7.91 -10.74
CA LEU A 13 -0.42 -6.74 -9.94
C LEU A 13 -0.31 -7.09 -8.45
N GLN A 14 -1.17 -7.97 -7.93
CA GLN A 14 -0.97 -8.52 -6.59
C GLN A 14 0.37 -9.23 -6.47
N HIS A 15 0.76 -10.02 -7.48
CA HIS A 15 2.05 -10.68 -7.51
C HIS A 15 3.22 -9.69 -7.61
N ALA A 16 3.10 -8.64 -8.43
CA ALA A 16 4.09 -7.58 -8.52
C ALA A 16 4.24 -6.81 -7.19
N LEU A 17 3.13 -6.46 -6.55
CA LEU A 17 3.11 -5.81 -5.23
C LEU A 17 3.65 -6.72 -4.14
N ALA A 18 3.28 -8.01 -4.13
CA ALA A 18 3.86 -8.99 -3.23
C ALA A 18 5.36 -9.10 -3.43
N SER A 19 5.83 -9.19 -4.68
CA SER A 19 7.26 -9.25 -5.05
C SER A 19 8.02 -7.99 -4.63
N ALA A 20 7.44 -6.81 -4.84
CA ALA A 20 8.01 -5.53 -4.44
C ALA A 20 8.05 -5.35 -2.91
N THR A 21 7.19 -6.06 -2.18
CA THR A 21 7.05 -5.95 -0.72
C THR A 21 7.55 -7.18 0.06
N VAL A 22 8.25 -8.13 -0.58
CA VAL A 22 8.86 -9.30 0.09
C VAL A 22 9.74 -8.88 1.27
N GLY A 23 10.26 -7.65 1.26
CA GLY A 23 11.02 -7.04 2.36
C GLY A 23 12.50 -7.39 2.27
N GLY A 24 13.29 -6.78 3.16
CA GLY A 24 14.73 -7.05 3.30
C GLY A 24 15.66 -6.13 2.50
N GLU A 25 15.11 -5.36 1.56
CA GLU A 25 15.87 -4.38 0.79
C GLU A 25 15.28 -2.98 0.98
N LEU A 26 16.15 -1.99 1.05
CA LEU A 26 15.75 -0.60 1.13
C LEU A 26 15.13 -0.20 -0.21
N CYS A 27 13.96 0.42 -0.17
CA CYS A 27 13.28 0.94 -1.34
C CYS A 27 12.82 2.37 -1.09
N THR A 28 12.68 3.12 -2.17
CA THR A 28 12.13 4.47 -2.18
C THR A 28 10.83 4.45 -2.96
N TRP A 29 9.77 5.03 -2.43
CA TRP A 29 8.48 5.08 -3.11
C TRP A 29 7.88 6.47 -3.06
N VAL A 30 7.07 6.77 -4.07
CA VAL A 30 6.31 8.01 -4.18
C VAL A 30 4.92 7.73 -4.72
N TYR A 31 3.94 8.44 -4.17
CA TYR A 31 2.55 8.49 -4.60
C TYR A 31 2.14 9.95 -4.64
N LEU A 32 1.94 10.48 -5.84
CA LEU A 32 1.67 11.91 -6.03
C LEU A 32 0.73 12.15 -7.20
N THR A 33 0.08 13.32 -7.21
CA THR A 33 -0.75 13.74 -8.34
C THR A 33 0.09 14.53 -9.33
N VAL A 34 0.09 14.11 -10.58
CA VAL A 34 0.66 14.85 -11.71
C VAL A 34 -0.42 15.30 -12.68
N GLN A 35 -0.10 16.32 -13.48
CA GLN A 35 -0.97 16.76 -14.55
C GLN A 35 -0.46 16.14 -15.86
N GLY A 36 -1.27 15.29 -16.49
CA GLY A 36 -0.94 14.59 -17.73
C GLY A 36 -1.10 15.45 -19.00
N ASP A 37 -1.86 16.55 -18.93
CA ASP A 37 -1.94 17.50 -20.04
C ASP A 37 -0.73 18.44 -20.05
N ARG A 38 0.15 18.21 -21.03
CA ARG A 38 1.39 18.94 -21.33
C ARG A 38 1.23 20.44 -21.61
N ALA A 39 0.01 20.96 -21.71
CA ALA A 39 -0.24 22.38 -22.01
C ALA A 39 0.10 23.35 -20.86
N LYS A 40 0.34 22.87 -19.63
CA LYS A 40 0.82 23.69 -18.52
C LYS A 40 2.28 23.36 -18.16
N SER A 41 3.18 23.94 -18.97
CA SER A 41 4.58 24.31 -18.70
C SER A 41 5.46 23.29 -17.97
N ASP A 42 6.43 22.73 -18.69
CA ASP A 42 7.55 21.91 -18.20
C ASP A 42 8.13 22.39 -16.86
N HIS A 43 8.14 23.72 -16.63
CA HIS A 43 8.59 24.34 -15.39
C HIS A 43 7.86 23.87 -14.11
N TRP A 44 6.56 23.56 -14.17
CA TRP A 44 5.84 23.06 -12.99
C TRP A 44 6.29 21.65 -12.62
N LEU A 45 6.51 20.79 -13.61
CA LEU A 45 7.03 19.44 -13.39
C LEU A 45 8.48 19.50 -12.89
N ASP A 46 9.30 20.40 -13.43
CA ASP A 46 10.68 20.60 -12.97
C ASP A 46 10.73 21.07 -11.50
N ASP A 47 9.97 22.09 -11.12
CA ASP A 47 9.86 22.56 -9.74
C ASP A 47 9.36 21.45 -8.80
N ARG A 48 8.41 20.65 -9.27
CA ARG A 48 7.81 19.55 -8.52
C ARG A 48 8.82 18.43 -8.28
N ARG A 49 9.55 18.05 -9.32
CA ARG A 49 10.63 17.07 -9.30
C ARG A 49 11.76 17.52 -8.39
N GLU A 50 12.18 18.77 -8.49
CA GLU A 50 13.22 19.33 -7.61
C GLU A 50 12.83 19.26 -6.14
N LYS A 51 11.59 19.67 -5.80
CA LYS A 51 11.06 19.56 -4.44
C LYS A 51 10.98 18.11 -3.98
N LEU A 52 10.58 17.19 -4.86
CA LEU A 52 10.53 15.76 -4.55
C LEU A 52 11.92 15.21 -4.24
N ARG A 53 12.92 15.47 -5.09
CA ARG A 53 14.32 15.06 -4.86
C ARG A 53 14.84 15.58 -3.54
N SER A 54 14.71 16.89 -3.31
CA SER A 54 15.10 17.53 -2.05
C SER A 54 14.45 16.86 -0.84
N SER A 55 13.15 16.55 -0.93
CA SER A 55 12.42 15.91 0.16
C SER A 55 12.77 14.43 0.37
N LEU A 56 13.09 13.68 -0.68
CA LEU A 56 13.52 12.28 -0.58
C LEU A 56 14.94 12.18 0.00
N TRP A 57 15.86 13.04 -0.44
CA TRP A 57 17.20 13.11 0.16
C TRP A 57 17.16 13.54 1.63
N ALA A 58 16.27 14.46 2.00
CA ALA A 58 16.12 14.88 3.39
C ALA A 58 15.69 13.74 4.34
N VAL A 59 15.02 12.71 3.82
CA VAL A 59 14.66 11.49 4.59
C VAL A 59 15.64 10.33 4.39
N GLY A 60 16.77 10.57 3.72
CA GLY A 60 17.84 9.58 3.54
C GLY A 60 17.61 8.56 2.42
N ALA A 61 16.78 8.88 1.42
CA ALA A 61 16.59 8.01 0.27
C ALA A 61 17.91 7.81 -0.51
N PRO A 62 18.23 6.58 -0.96
CA PRO A 62 19.40 6.33 -1.80
C PRO A 62 19.38 7.20 -3.06
N GLU A 63 20.52 7.84 -3.37
CA GLU A 63 20.62 8.74 -4.52
C GLU A 63 20.21 8.06 -5.83
N ALA A 64 20.65 6.81 -6.04
CA ALA A 64 20.29 6.03 -7.22
C ALA A 64 18.78 5.85 -7.37
N ASP A 65 18.05 5.58 -6.28
CA ASP A 65 16.59 5.42 -6.30
C ASP A 65 15.89 6.75 -6.60
N VAL A 66 16.37 7.85 -6.00
CA VAL A 66 15.84 9.20 -6.23
C VAL A 66 15.99 9.58 -7.70
N LEU A 67 17.16 9.33 -8.30
CA LEU A 67 17.39 9.58 -9.72
C LEU A 67 16.51 8.70 -10.62
N ALA A 68 16.34 7.43 -10.28
CA ALA A 68 15.47 6.53 -11.04
C ALA A 68 14.00 6.99 -11.03
N ILE A 69 13.51 7.46 -9.87
CA ILE A 69 12.16 8.04 -9.73
C ILE A 69 12.05 9.35 -10.53
N ASP A 70 13.08 10.20 -10.44
CA ASP A 70 13.13 11.48 -11.15
C ASP A 70 13.09 11.30 -12.67
N ASP A 71 13.89 10.37 -13.21
CA ASP A 71 13.89 9.98 -14.62
C ASP A 71 12.55 9.37 -15.05
N ALA A 72 11.94 8.56 -14.18
CA ALA A 72 10.64 7.98 -14.45
C ALA A 72 9.54 9.05 -14.57
N LEU A 73 9.55 10.08 -13.72
CA LEU A 73 8.62 11.21 -13.78
C LEU A 73 8.88 12.15 -14.96
N ALA A 74 10.10 12.18 -15.49
CA ALA A 74 10.43 12.96 -16.68
C ALA A 74 9.84 12.36 -17.97
N ARG A 75 9.47 11.07 -17.96
CA ARG A 75 8.88 10.41 -19.13
C ARG A 75 7.47 10.95 -19.39
N PRO A 76 7.08 11.12 -20.67
CA PRO A 76 5.73 11.51 -21.03
C PRO A 76 4.72 10.48 -20.52
N LEU A 77 3.70 10.96 -19.81
CA LEU A 77 2.58 10.13 -19.37
C LEU A 77 1.47 10.21 -20.41
N ASP A 78 1.04 9.06 -20.92
CA ASP A 78 -0.06 8.98 -21.90
C ASP A 78 -1.41 9.01 -21.18
N ALA A 79 -1.73 10.14 -20.54
CA ALA A 79 -2.99 10.34 -19.86
C ALA A 79 -3.41 11.80 -19.85
N VAL A 80 -4.72 12.04 -19.92
CA VAL A 80 -5.30 13.40 -19.93
C VAL A 80 -5.78 13.76 -18.52
N GLY A 81 -5.53 15.02 -18.12
CA GLY A 81 -6.04 15.56 -16.87
C GLY A 81 -5.15 15.25 -15.66
N ARG A 82 -5.72 15.28 -14.45
CA ARG A 82 -4.97 14.94 -13.23
C ARG A 82 -4.97 13.43 -13.06
N ILE A 83 -3.78 12.87 -12.95
CA ILE A 83 -3.55 11.45 -12.71
C ILE A 83 -2.69 11.29 -11.46
N ASN A 84 -2.81 10.14 -10.82
CA ASN A 84 -1.95 9.79 -9.70
C ASN A 84 -0.91 8.80 -10.21
N VAL A 85 0.33 8.96 -9.77
CA VAL A 85 1.41 8.06 -10.15
C VAL A 85 1.96 7.43 -8.88
N TYR A 86 2.17 6.13 -8.92
CA TYR A 86 2.91 5.40 -7.92
C TYR A 86 4.20 4.87 -8.53
N LEU A 87 5.34 5.30 -8.00
CA LEU A 87 6.64 4.77 -8.37
C LEU A 87 7.29 4.12 -7.15
N LEU A 88 7.90 2.96 -7.36
CA LEU A 88 8.75 2.29 -6.37
C LEU A 88 10.09 1.98 -7.04
N ALA A 89 11.16 2.55 -6.49
CA ALA A 89 12.52 2.28 -6.90
C ALA A 89 13.29 1.48 -5.85
N ARG A 90 14.19 0.65 -6.35
CA ARG A 90 15.08 -0.17 -5.54
C ARG A 90 16.37 -0.42 -6.32
N HIS A 91 17.50 -0.18 -5.68
CA HIS A 91 18.83 -0.31 -6.30
C HIS A 91 18.97 0.51 -7.60
N GLY A 92 18.38 1.71 -7.64
CA GLY A 92 18.41 2.59 -8.81
C GLY A 92 17.55 2.13 -9.98
N VAL A 93 16.62 1.20 -9.77
CA VAL A 93 15.69 0.72 -10.80
C VAL A 93 14.27 0.90 -10.30
N VAL A 94 13.41 1.48 -11.15
CA VAL A 94 11.96 1.51 -10.89
C VAL A 94 11.40 0.11 -11.13
N VAL A 95 10.94 -0.52 -10.04
CA VAL A 95 10.37 -1.88 -10.05
C VAL A 95 8.84 -1.87 -10.07
N LEU A 96 8.21 -0.71 -9.80
CA LEU A 96 6.78 -0.49 -9.98
C LEU A 96 6.55 0.93 -10.51
N ASP A 97 5.74 1.03 -11.56
CA ASP A 97 5.42 2.27 -12.28
C ASP A 97 3.95 2.25 -12.68
N GLU A 98 3.08 2.71 -11.77
CA GLU A 98 1.63 2.65 -11.94
C GLU A 98 1.05 4.04 -12.18
N VAL A 99 0.32 4.17 -13.28
CA VAL A 99 -0.52 5.34 -13.56
C VAL A 99 -1.94 5.02 -13.13
N LEU A 100 -2.42 5.75 -12.13
CA LEU A 100 -3.67 5.54 -11.43
C LEU A 100 -4.67 6.65 -11.79
N PRO A 101 -5.58 6.41 -12.75
CA PRO A 101 -6.55 7.40 -13.18
C PRO A 101 -7.60 7.65 -12.10
N GLY A 102 -8.19 8.84 -12.13
CA GLY A 102 -9.28 9.21 -11.22
C GLY A 102 -8.83 10.06 -10.02
N ALA A 103 -9.74 10.20 -9.05
CA ALA A 103 -9.50 11.03 -7.88
C ALA A 103 -8.40 10.43 -7.00
N ARG A 104 -7.54 11.28 -6.42
CA ARG A 104 -6.53 10.81 -5.48
C ARG A 104 -7.21 10.22 -4.24
N HIS A 105 -6.86 8.99 -3.89
CA HIS A 105 -7.15 8.45 -2.56
C HIS A 105 -6.13 8.99 -1.56
N GLY A 106 -6.62 9.70 -0.54
CA GLY A 106 -5.81 10.25 0.54
C GLY A 106 -4.85 11.38 0.13
N ARG A 107 -3.84 11.60 0.97
CA ARG A 107 -2.74 12.54 0.73
C ARG A 107 -1.66 11.93 -0.14
N GLU A 108 -0.83 12.79 -0.73
CA GLU A 108 0.41 12.34 -1.35
C GLU A 108 1.29 11.68 -0.30
N ARG A 109 1.99 10.62 -0.70
CA ARG A 109 2.83 9.82 0.19
C ARG A 109 4.17 9.63 -0.48
N GLN A 110 5.23 9.67 0.31
CA GLN A 110 6.58 9.41 -0.15
C GLN A 110 7.38 8.90 1.04
N GLY A 111 8.39 8.08 0.76
CA GLY A 111 9.21 7.53 1.82
C GLY A 111 10.35 6.69 1.28
N THR A 112 11.24 6.36 2.21
CA THR A 112 12.27 5.35 2.02
C THR A 112 12.24 4.41 3.22
N GLY A 113 12.48 3.12 2.98
CA GLY A 113 12.39 2.10 4.03
C GLY A 113 12.36 0.68 3.48
N PHE A 114 12.32 -0.28 4.38
CA PHE A 114 12.31 -1.71 4.03
C PHE A 114 10.91 -2.28 3.74
N VAL A 115 9.88 -1.45 3.94
CA VAL A 115 8.48 -1.78 3.69
C VAL A 115 7.85 -0.58 2.99
N ALA A 116 7.60 -0.72 1.69
CA ALA A 116 6.96 0.32 0.91
C ALA A 116 5.49 0.46 1.29
N ASP A 117 5.00 1.70 1.27
CA ASP A 117 3.57 1.97 1.45
C ASP A 117 2.83 1.78 0.12
N VAL A 118 2.31 0.57 -0.11
CA VAL A 118 1.53 0.23 -1.32
C VAL A 118 0.02 0.42 -1.14
N VAL A 119 -0.42 0.91 0.03
CA VAL A 119 -1.84 1.14 0.34
C VAL A 119 -2.53 2.01 -0.72
N PRO A 120 -1.97 3.15 -1.18
CA PRO A 120 -2.65 4.00 -2.14
C PRO A 120 -2.89 3.32 -3.49
N VAL A 121 -1.98 2.43 -3.92
CA VAL A 121 -2.15 1.65 -5.16
C VAL A 121 -3.36 0.74 -5.04
N LEU A 122 -3.43 -0.02 -3.95
CA LEU A 122 -4.56 -0.91 -3.71
C LEU A 122 -5.88 -0.15 -3.56
N GLN A 123 -5.89 1.05 -2.97
CA GLN A 123 -7.10 1.87 -2.86
C GLN A 123 -7.63 2.30 -4.24
N HIS A 124 -6.75 2.69 -5.17
CA HIS A 124 -7.15 3.02 -6.55
C HIS A 124 -7.72 1.80 -7.29
N LEU A 125 -7.14 0.62 -7.06
CA LEU A 125 -7.57 -0.62 -7.72
C LEU A 125 -8.85 -1.19 -7.11
N ALA A 126 -9.04 -1.00 -5.80
CA ALA A 126 -10.25 -1.38 -5.07
C ALA A 126 -11.49 -0.58 -5.52
N VAL A 127 -11.28 0.57 -6.19
CA VAL A 127 -12.33 1.53 -6.57
C VAL A 127 -12.36 1.73 -8.09
N THR A 128 -12.37 0.65 -8.89
CA THR A 128 -12.77 0.79 -10.32
C THR A 128 -14.20 0.31 -10.56
N PRO A 129 -15.23 1.09 -10.20
CA PRO A 129 -16.57 0.92 -10.73
C PRO A 129 -16.58 1.45 -12.17
N GLY A 130 -16.79 0.56 -13.15
CA GLY A 130 -16.85 0.98 -14.55
C GLY A 130 -16.65 -0.09 -15.62
N ARG A 131 -16.25 -1.31 -15.26
CA ARG A 131 -16.23 -2.46 -16.19
C ARG A 131 -17.39 -3.41 -15.89
N GLY A 132 -18.63 -2.94 -16.05
CA GLY A 132 -19.83 -3.74 -16.37
C GLY A 132 -20.31 -4.85 -15.42
N ASP A 133 -19.49 -5.35 -14.50
CA ASP A 133 -19.83 -6.40 -13.55
C ASP A 133 -19.90 -5.76 -12.16
N VAL A 134 -21.12 -5.70 -11.62
CA VAL A 134 -21.38 -5.38 -10.22
C VAL A 134 -20.52 -6.30 -9.37
N ALA A 135 -19.64 -5.73 -8.54
CA ALA A 135 -18.84 -6.51 -7.60
C ALA A 135 -19.79 -7.44 -6.81
N PRO A 136 -19.45 -8.73 -6.64
CA PRO A 136 -20.29 -9.63 -5.87
C PRO A 136 -20.44 -9.08 -4.45
N ARG A 137 -21.69 -8.86 -4.03
CA ARG A 137 -22.01 -8.48 -2.65
C ARG A 137 -21.52 -9.59 -1.74
N ASP A 138 -20.54 -9.27 -0.90
CA ASP A 138 -20.11 -10.18 0.16
C ASP A 138 -20.95 -9.89 1.41
N ASP A 139 -22.07 -10.60 1.54
CA ASP A 139 -22.96 -10.51 2.69
C ASP A 139 -22.46 -11.32 3.91
N ARG A 140 -21.26 -11.91 3.84
CA ARG A 140 -20.69 -12.66 4.96
C ARG A 140 -20.46 -11.74 6.17
N PRO A 141 -20.79 -12.20 7.39
CA PRO A 141 -20.48 -11.44 8.58
C PRO A 141 -18.96 -11.39 8.80
N PHE A 142 -18.48 -10.27 9.33
CA PHE A 142 -17.13 -10.19 9.86
C PHE A 142 -16.93 -11.23 10.95
N ALA A 143 -15.80 -11.94 10.88
CA ALA A 143 -15.43 -12.92 11.90
C ALA A 143 -15.04 -12.20 13.20
N GLU A 144 -14.07 -11.29 13.11
CA GLU A 144 -13.64 -10.42 14.21
C GLU A 144 -13.12 -9.07 13.67
N SER A 145 -12.92 -8.11 14.58
CA SER A 145 -12.38 -6.77 14.29
C SER A 145 -11.24 -6.40 15.26
N GLY A 146 -10.35 -5.52 14.81
CA GLY A 146 -9.22 -5.02 15.60
C GLY A 146 -7.86 -5.58 15.18
N VAL A 147 -6.81 -4.79 15.41
CA VAL A 147 -5.46 -5.08 14.90
C VAL A 147 -4.90 -6.39 15.45
N GLN A 148 -5.10 -6.67 16.74
CA GLN A 148 -4.63 -7.91 17.35
C GLN A 148 -5.30 -9.15 16.74
N ALA A 149 -6.61 -9.09 16.50
CA ALA A 149 -7.36 -10.17 15.87
C ALA A 149 -6.92 -10.38 14.41
N ALA A 150 -6.76 -9.29 13.64
CA ALA A 150 -6.28 -9.35 12.27
C ALA A 150 -4.86 -9.95 12.16
N VAL A 151 -3.93 -9.53 13.03
CA VAL A 151 -2.59 -10.12 13.10
C VAL A 151 -2.66 -11.60 13.44
N ALA A 152 -3.46 -12.01 14.43
CA ALA A 152 -3.60 -13.43 14.80
C ALA A 152 -4.18 -14.27 13.65
N ALA A 153 -5.17 -13.76 12.93
CA ALA A 153 -5.81 -14.44 11.80
C ALA A 153 -4.86 -14.57 10.59
N LEU A 154 -4.11 -13.53 10.25
CA LEU A 154 -3.08 -13.58 9.20
C LEU A 154 -2.01 -14.62 9.53
N ARG A 155 -1.52 -14.61 10.78
CA ARG A 155 -0.46 -15.54 11.22
C ARG A 155 -0.90 -17.01 11.23
N THR A 156 -2.20 -17.27 11.33
CA THR A 156 -2.77 -18.63 11.36
C THR A 156 -3.36 -19.06 10.02
N GLY A 157 -3.33 -18.20 8.99
CA GLY A 157 -3.86 -18.50 7.65
C GLY A 157 -5.37 -18.70 7.61
N ARG A 158 -6.13 -18.12 8.56
CA ARG A 158 -7.60 -18.28 8.64
C ARG A 158 -8.38 -17.19 7.92
N MET A 159 -7.69 -16.21 7.37
CA MET A 159 -8.29 -15.03 6.75
C MET A 159 -8.44 -15.25 5.25
N SER A 160 -9.61 -14.91 4.69
CA SER A 160 -9.79 -14.83 3.23
C SER A 160 -9.67 -13.40 2.73
N THR A 161 -10.24 -12.46 3.49
CA THR A 161 -10.33 -11.04 3.12
C THR A 161 -10.04 -10.16 4.33
N LEU A 162 -9.09 -9.24 4.17
CA LEU A 162 -8.76 -8.19 5.12
C LEU A 162 -9.49 -6.91 4.70
N VAL A 163 -10.28 -6.32 5.61
CA VAL A 163 -10.96 -5.04 5.36
C VAL A 163 -10.40 -3.99 6.30
N LEU A 164 -9.92 -2.86 5.78
CA LEU A 164 -9.28 -1.83 6.60
C LEU A 164 -9.61 -0.39 6.20
N ASP A 165 -9.64 0.49 7.21
CA ASP A 165 -9.59 1.93 7.07
C ASP A 165 -8.14 2.39 7.26
N PRO A 166 -7.40 2.76 6.21
CA PRO A 166 -5.98 3.05 6.31
C PRO A 166 -5.69 4.34 7.09
N ASP A 167 -6.67 5.24 7.24
CA ASP A 167 -6.51 6.49 7.97
C ASP A 167 -6.93 6.33 9.46
N GLY A 168 -7.60 5.23 9.80
CA GLY A 168 -8.11 4.97 11.16
C GLY A 168 -7.09 4.47 12.18
N PHE A 169 -5.82 4.26 11.81
CA PHE A 169 -4.79 3.68 12.69
C PHE A 169 -3.93 4.71 13.45
N GLY A 170 -3.98 6.00 13.09
CA GLY A 170 -3.09 7.02 13.65
C GLY A 170 -1.60 6.67 13.47
N GLU A 171 -0.79 6.89 14.51
CA GLU A 171 0.67 6.63 14.51
C GLU A 171 1.03 5.19 14.90
N GLN A 172 0.04 4.28 14.97
CA GLN A 172 0.28 2.90 15.37
C GLN A 172 1.14 2.16 14.34
N SER A 173 2.16 1.42 14.81
CA SER A 173 3.04 0.61 13.99
C SER A 173 2.99 -0.88 14.35
N LEU A 174 3.35 -1.72 13.39
CA LEU A 174 3.53 -3.17 13.55
C LEU A 174 4.94 -3.57 13.11
N SER A 175 5.44 -4.68 13.66
CA SER A 175 6.71 -5.26 13.25
C SER A 175 6.53 -6.10 11.98
N CYS A 176 7.26 -5.77 10.93
CA CYS A 176 7.31 -6.52 9.68
C CYS A 176 8.43 -7.57 9.76
N LEU A 177 8.09 -8.83 9.54
CA LEU A 177 9.03 -9.95 9.60
C LEU A 177 9.57 -10.31 8.21
N ALA A 178 10.78 -10.85 8.15
CA ALA A 178 11.46 -11.21 6.89
C ALA A 178 10.91 -12.48 6.22
N GLY A 179 10.11 -13.25 6.96
CA GLY A 179 9.47 -14.47 6.50
C GLY A 179 8.16 -14.67 7.23
N ALA A 180 7.49 -15.79 6.97
CA ALA A 180 6.28 -16.15 7.69
C ALA A 180 6.50 -16.08 9.22
N PRO A 181 5.56 -15.49 9.97
CA PRO A 181 4.21 -15.12 9.55
C PRO A 181 4.05 -13.64 9.10
N TRP A 182 5.13 -13.02 8.61
CA TRP A 182 5.22 -11.71 7.93
C TRP A 182 4.93 -10.46 8.78
N VAL A 183 4.15 -10.59 9.86
CA VAL A 183 3.77 -9.48 10.75
C VAL A 183 3.66 -9.92 12.22
N ALA A 184 3.99 -9.00 13.13
CA ALA A 184 3.81 -9.13 14.57
C ALA A 184 3.40 -7.79 15.20
N LEU A 185 2.85 -7.84 16.43
CA LEU A 185 2.57 -6.64 17.22
C LEU A 185 3.89 -5.99 17.68
N SER A 186 3.92 -4.67 17.72
CA SER A 186 5.09 -3.91 18.22
C SER A 186 5.22 -4.07 19.73
N GLY A 187 6.46 -4.23 20.24
CA GLY A 187 6.75 -4.22 21.68
C GLY A 187 6.43 -5.50 22.44
N THR A 188 5.91 -6.54 21.78
CA THR A 188 5.95 -7.87 22.39
C THR A 188 7.40 -8.38 22.41
N ASN A 189 8.02 -8.37 23.59
CA ASN A 189 9.29 -9.10 23.90
C ASN A 189 9.20 -10.61 23.66
N ALA A 190 8.07 -11.11 23.17
CA ALA A 190 8.09 -12.30 22.36
C ALA A 190 8.78 -11.93 21.04
N GLU A 191 10.12 -12.00 21.03
CA GLU A 191 10.79 -12.50 19.83
C GLU A 191 9.90 -13.59 19.26
N PRO A 192 9.55 -13.54 17.96
CA PRO A 192 8.75 -14.61 17.39
C PRO A 192 9.38 -15.92 17.87
N ARG A 193 8.55 -16.80 18.44
CA ARG A 193 9.03 -18.06 19.03
C ARG A 193 9.84 -18.88 18.00
N ASP A 194 9.67 -18.53 16.72
CA ASP A 194 10.49 -18.85 15.57
C ASP A 194 11.44 -17.70 15.23
N ALA A 195 12.72 -17.99 15.03
CA ALA A 195 13.87 -17.11 14.77
C ALA A 195 13.79 -16.18 13.52
N THR A 196 12.60 -15.82 13.05
CA THR A 196 12.41 -14.96 11.88
C THR A 196 12.78 -13.51 12.21
N PRO A 197 13.77 -12.92 11.52
CA PRO A 197 14.24 -11.59 11.83
C PRO A 197 13.18 -10.52 11.53
N VAL A 198 13.13 -9.50 12.39
CA VAL A 198 12.35 -8.28 12.16
C VAL A 198 13.07 -7.46 11.09
N VAL A 199 12.37 -7.13 10.02
CA VAL A 199 12.86 -6.25 8.95
C VAL A 199 12.83 -4.80 9.42
N THR A 200 11.66 -4.33 9.86
CA THR A 200 11.46 -2.97 10.38
C THR A 200 10.10 -2.85 11.07
N ALA A 201 9.89 -1.77 11.82
CA ALA A 201 8.55 -1.33 12.20
C ALA A 201 7.96 -0.46 11.08
N ALA A 202 6.70 -0.71 10.71
CA ALA A 202 6.00 0.05 9.68
C ALA A 202 4.61 0.48 10.17
N ALA A 203 4.02 1.48 9.51
CA ALA A 203 2.64 1.89 9.77
C ALA A 203 1.69 0.68 9.67
N THR A 204 0.70 0.62 10.57
CA THR A 204 -0.17 -0.56 10.72
C THR A 204 -0.83 -0.97 9.41
N ALA A 205 -1.34 -0.01 8.64
CA ALA A 205 -1.97 -0.28 7.34
C ALA A 205 -0.99 -0.96 6.36
N SER A 206 0.21 -0.39 6.17
CA SER A 206 1.22 -0.92 5.25
C SER A 206 1.73 -2.30 5.69
N ALA A 207 1.87 -2.52 7.01
CA ALA A 207 2.30 -3.80 7.57
C ALA A 207 1.25 -4.91 7.35
N LEU A 208 -0.04 -4.61 7.60
CA LEU A 208 -1.13 -5.56 7.38
C LEU A 208 -1.33 -5.86 5.89
N VAL A 209 -1.28 -4.83 5.04
CA VAL A 209 -1.36 -5.01 3.58
C VAL A 209 -0.20 -5.84 3.05
N ARG A 210 1.03 -5.57 3.48
CA ARG A 210 2.18 -6.40 3.12
C ARG A 210 1.96 -7.85 3.53
N ALA A 211 1.54 -8.11 4.76
CA ALA A 211 1.29 -9.46 5.23
C ALA A 211 0.19 -10.16 4.41
N ALA A 212 -0.91 -9.46 4.12
CA ALA A 212 -2.00 -9.98 3.28
C ALA A 212 -1.51 -10.37 1.87
N LEU A 213 -0.72 -9.50 1.23
CA LEU A 213 -0.12 -9.78 -0.07
C LEU A 213 0.80 -11.02 -0.05
N GLN A 214 1.59 -11.21 1.01
CA GLN A 214 2.46 -12.38 1.15
C GLN A 214 1.69 -13.68 1.45
N THR A 215 0.47 -13.59 1.98
CA THR A 215 -0.39 -14.73 2.27
C THR A 215 -1.45 -14.99 1.21
N GLY A 216 -1.52 -14.16 0.16
CA GLY A 216 -2.57 -14.23 -0.87
C GLY A 216 -3.97 -13.89 -0.36
N VAL A 217 -4.06 -13.12 0.74
CA VAL A 217 -5.32 -12.65 1.31
C VAL A 217 -5.80 -11.44 0.52
N GLU A 218 -7.09 -11.41 0.20
CA GLU A 218 -7.70 -10.28 -0.48
C GLU A 218 -7.73 -9.05 0.44
N VAL A 219 -7.53 -7.86 -0.12
CA VAL A 219 -7.57 -6.60 0.62
C VAL A 219 -8.72 -5.74 0.10
N ALA A 220 -9.57 -5.29 1.02
CA ALA A 220 -10.65 -4.35 0.77
C ALA A 220 -10.53 -3.13 1.70
N PHE A 221 -11.15 -2.02 1.31
CA PHE A 221 -11.11 -0.78 2.06
C PHE A 221 -12.53 -0.34 2.43
N ALA A 222 -12.71 0.05 3.68
CA ALA A 222 -13.97 0.60 4.18
C ALA A 222 -13.66 1.61 5.29
N PRO A 223 -14.44 2.68 5.45
CA PRO A 223 -14.26 3.60 6.58
C PRO A 223 -14.52 2.87 7.90
N ALA A 224 -13.82 3.24 8.97
CA ALA A 224 -13.92 2.57 10.27
C ALA A 224 -15.36 2.55 10.82
N ALA A 225 -16.15 3.59 10.52
CA ALA A 225 -17.56 3.68 10.89
C ALA A 225 -18.44 2.56 10.26
N ALA A 226 -18.00 1.98 9.15
CA ALA A 226 -18.64 0.86 8.49
C ALA A 226 -18.07 -0.50 8.92
N LEU A 227 -17.21 -0.54 9.94
CA LEU A 227 -16.62 -1.78 10.48
C LEU A 227 -17.17 -2.06 11.89
N PRO A 228 -17.17 -3.33 12.34
CA PRO A 228 -17.68 -3.70 13.66
C PRO A 228 -17.01 -2.89 14.78
N GLY A 229 -17.83 -2.29 15.64
CA GLY A 229 -17.35 -1.50 16.79
C GLY A 229 -16.58 -0.22 16.42
N GLY A 230 -16.64 0.25 15.16
CA GLY A 230 -15.86 1.41 14.72
C GLY A 230 -14.37 1.12 14.58
N SER A 231 -13.98 -0.17 14.51
CA SER A 231 -12.57 -0.57 14.42
C SER A 231 -11.98 -0.22 13.06
N PRO A 232 -10.71 0.20 12.95
CA PRO A 232 -10.08 0.49 11.66
C PRO A 232 -9.73 -0.77 10.84
N VAL A 233 -9.98 -1.97 11.37
CA VAL A 233 -9.73 -3.22 10.66
C VAL A 233 -10.70 -4.31 11.09
N ALA A 234 -11.12 -5.12 10.14
CA ALA A 234 -11.86 -6.35 10.37
C ALA A 234 -11.51 -7.37 9.27
N TYR A 235 -11.99 -8.60 9.42
CA TYR A 235 -11.71 -9.62 8.42
C TYR A 235 -12.85 -10.63 8.24
N LEU A 236 -12.83 -11.28 7.09
CA LEU A 236 -13.71 -12.39 6.72
C LEU A 236 -12.90 -13.68 6.67
N THR A 237 -13.56 -14.79 6.97
CA THR A 237 -13.03 -16.15 6.81
C THR A 237 -13.72 -16.85 5.64
N THR A 238 -13.09 -17.89 5.10
CA THR A 238 -13.71 -18.76 4.10
C THR A 238 -14.99 -19.40 4.62
#